data_AF-A0A1S9RS91-F1
#
_entry.id   AF-A0A1S9RS91-F1
#
_cell.length_a   1.000
_cell.length_b   1.000
_cell.length_c   1.000
_cell.angle_alpha   90.00
_cell.angle_beta   90.00
_cell.angle_gamma   90.00
#
_symmetry.space_group_name_H-M   'P 1'
#
loop_
_entity.id
_entity.type
_entity.pdbx_description
1 polymer ?
#
loop_
_entity_poly.entity_id
_entity_poly.type
_entity_poly.pdbx_seq_one_letter_code
_entity_poly.pdbx_strand_id
1 'polypeptide(L)'
;MGPVTLTKWNNHWPGGIPSFIRRNQEQVEDVAAASRAWRFFLREQWVDVEDVAAEEQRRTLIKQWATADQAFRDRYGSRVPDDEREFEDPNDVRLTPLLFWTLDDVHICLTKWTPETQALLAKCLITLFGWMGDQEYMTSTMSMYYPLEDNQGNILDIFKFRQSLARPDFLDVCMTVEGTLLFSDCFPKLIIDDHTLETGLCLWIQYQNNGRRERAWRAQMFMDEFPLFFLAVHANSDPLDEVLEYMENDRLEDEDPEVILEEKPVDTRRPFVEIFENDRRDDVDRYAPGIREAEAVGNGLAIGYELERILADSGGPLKINEG
;
A
#
# COMPACT_ATOMS: atom_id res chain seq x y z
N MET A 1 -8.64 -19.86 -4.08
CA MET A 1 -7.99 -18.56 -4.29
C MET A 1 -8.88 -17.68 -5.13
N GLY A 2 -9.02 -16.41 -4.75
CA GLY A 2 -9.71 -15.41 -5.55
C GLY A 2 -8.86 -14.95 -6.75
N PRO A 3 -9.45 -14.18 -7.68
CA PRO A 3 -8.68 -13.54 -8.75
C PRO A 3 -7.69 -12.52 -8.18
N VAL A 4 -6.55 -12.31 -8.85
CA VAL A 4 -5.69 -11.15 -8.56
C VAL A 4 -6.41 -9.89 -9.02
N THR A 5 -6.48 -8.89 -8.15
CA THR A 5 -7.15 -7.61 -8.41
C THR A 5 -6.23 -6.42 -8.25
N LEU A 6 -6.34 -5.47 -9.17
CA LEU A 6 -5.81 -4.13 -9.06
C LEU A 6 -6.99 -3.16 -8.93
N THR A 7 -7.13 -2.50 -7.78
CA THR A 7 -8.20 -1.51 -7.57
C THR A 7 -7.65 -0.11 -7.79
N LYS A 8 -8.26 0.63 -8.71
CA LYS A 8 -7.95 2.03 -8.99
C LYS A 8 -8.73 2.93 -8.06
N TRP A 9 -8.00 3.57 -7.17
CA TRP A 9 -8.50 4.49 -6.17
C TRP A 9 -8.43 5.94 -6.67
N ASN A 10 -9.36 6.31 -7.56
CA ASN A 10 -9.47 7.69 -8.08
C ASN A 10 -10.54 8.48 -7.28
N ASN A 11 -10.28 9.73 -6.91
CA ASN A 11 -11.29 10.68 -6.39
C ASN A 11 -12.05 10.29 -5.08
N HIS A 12 -11.42 9.54 -4.17
CA HIS A 12 -11.98 9.09 -2.87
C HIS A 12 -12.62 10.19 -2.03
N TRP A 13 -12.04 11.38 -2.12
CA TRP A 13 -12.55 12.59 -1.51
C TRP A 13 -12.82 13.56 -2.64
N PRO A 14 -14.10 13.82 -2.99
CA PRO A 14 -14.43 14.79 -4.02
C PRO A 14 -13.82 16.16 -3.68
N GLY A 15 -12.85 16.61 -4.48
CA GLY A 15 -12.09 17.84 -4.23
C GLY A 15 -10.86 17.69 -3.31
N GLY A 16 -10.39 16.47 -3.07
CA GLY A 16 -9.23 16.17 -2.23
C GLY A 16 -9.59 15.93 -0.76
N ILE A 17 -8.63 15.42 0.01
CA ILE A 17 -8.82 15.17 1.45
C ILE A 17 -9.09 16.52 2.14
N PRO A 18 -10.20 16.69 2.87
CA PRO A 18 -10.54 17.95 3.50
C PRO A 18 -9.49 18.41 4.51
N SER A 19 -9.12 19.69 4.47
CA SER A 19 -8.05 20.27 5.30
C SER A 19 -8.31 20.25 6.80
N PHE A 20 -9.56 20.04 7.23
CA PHE A 20 -9.90 19.86 8.64
C PHE A 20 -9.53 18.46 9.17
N ILE A 21 -9.29 17.49 8.29
CA ILE A 21 -8.73 16.18 8.65
C ILE A 21 -7.22 16.35 8.75
N ARG A 22 -6.70 16.31 9.98
CA ARG A 22 -5.29 16.63 10.26
C ARG A 22 -4.61 15.45 10.93
N ARG A 23 -3.37 15.18 10.51
CA ARG A 23 -2.48 14.24 11.20
C ARG A 23 -2.06 14.80 12.55
N ASN A 24 -2.02 13.94 13.57
CA ASN A 24 -1.43 14.26 14.86
C ASN A 24 0.08 14.47 14.69
N GLN A 25 0.58 15.61 15.12
CA GLN A 25 2.00 15.96 14.96
C GLN A 25 2.91 15.34 16.02
N GLU A 26 2.33 14.94 17.15
CA GLU A 26 3.07 14.41 18.28
C GLU A 26 3.23 12.89 18.17
N GLN A 27 4.35 12.39 18.68
CA GLN A 27 4.53 10.94 18.84
C GLN A 27 3.62 10.45 19.96
N VAL A 28 2.93 9.35 19.71
CA VAL A 28 2.04 8.71 20.67
C VAL A 28 2.55 7.30 20.89
N GLU A 29 3.02 7.03 22.11
CA GLU A 29 3.49 5.69 22.49
C GLU A 29 2.33 4.71 22.62
N ASP A 30 1.24 5.15 23.25
CA ASP A 30 0.04 4.34 23.48
C ASP A 30 -1.13 4.85 22.62
N VAL A 31 -1.17 4.36 21.38
CA VAL A 31 -2.24 4.68 20.42
C VAL A 31 -3.60 4.18 20.93
N ALA A 32 -3.62 3.07 21.67
CA ALA A 32 -4.83 2.52 22.25
C ALA A 32 -5.40 3.48 23.31
N ALA A 33 -4.60 3.99 24.24
CA ALA A 33 -5.05 4.98 25.22
C ALA A 33 -5.51 6.29 24.54
N ALA A 34 -4.72 6.80 23.58
CA ALA A 34 -5.00 8.08 22.92
C ALA A 34 -6.30 8.07 22.09
N SER A 35 -6.71 6.91 21.57
CA SER A 35 -7.91 6.75 20.74
C SER A 35 -9.12 6.15 21.49
N ARG A 36 -9.04 5.97 22.81
CA ARG A 36 -10.11 5.37 23.63
C ARG A 36 -11.48 6.04 23.45
N ALA A 37 -11.55 7.37 23.51
CA ALA A 37 -12.81 8.10 23.34
C ALA A 37 -13.38 7.98 21.91
N TRP A 38 -12.50 7.92 20.90
CA TRP A 38 -12.86 7.69 19.50
C TRP A 38 -13.45 6.31 19.28
N ARG A 39 -12.83 5.26 19.83
CA ARG A 39 -13.36 3.88 19.77
C ARG A 39 -14.77 3.80 20.36
N PHE A 40 -14.97 4.40 21.53
CA PHE A 40 -16.28 4.44 22.16
C PHE A 40 -17.32 5.16 21.31
N PHE A 41 -16.95 6.30 20.70
CA PHE A 41 -17.81 7.02 19.75
C PHE A 41 -18.21 6.15 18.56
N LEU A 42 -17.24 5.48 17.92
CA LEU A 42 -17.52 4.59 16.81
C LEU A 42 -18.53 3.50 17.19
N ARG A 43 -18.38 2.87 18.36
CA ARG A 43 -19.33 1.85 18.83
C ARG A 43 -20.74 2.38 19.02
N GLU A 44 -20.90 3.60 19.52
CA GLU A 44 -22.21 4.21 19.71
C GLU A 44 -22.86 4.63 18.39
N GLN A 45 -22.06 5.00 17.39
CA GLN A 45 -22.57 5.53 16.11
C GLN A 45 -22.62 4.50 14.97
N TRP A 46 -21.90 3.39 15.09
CA TRP A 46 -21.82 2.39 14.03
C TRP A 46 -23.14 1.67 13.83
N VAL A 47 -23.53 1.53 12.57
CA VAL A 47 -24.71 0.78 12.14
C VAL A 47 -24.24 -0.27 11.15
N ASP A 48 -24.60 -1.54 11.40
CA ASP A 48 -24.28 -2.65 10.53
C ASP A 48 -24.92 -2.44 9.14
N VAL A 49 -24.07 -2.31 8.12
CA VAL A 49 -24.44 -2.04 6.72
C VAL A 49 -23.58 -2.89 5.78
N GLU A 50 -23.97 -2.97 4.51
CA GLU A 50 -23.16 -3.62 3.46
C GLU A 50 -21.83 -2.90 3.22
N ASP A 51 -20.82 -3.59 2.70
CA ASP A 51 -19.42 -3.12 2.64
C ASP A 51 -19.22 -1.72 2.01
N VAL A 52 -19.86 -1.44 0.87
CA VAL A 52 -19.76 -0.11 0.22
C VAL A 52 -20.33 0.99 1.10
N ALA A 53 -21.44 0.71 1.78
CA ALA A 53 -22.04 1.64 2.73
C ALA A 53 -21.19 1.76 4.02
N ALA A 54 -20.45 0.72 4.39
CA ALA A 54 -19.54 0.73 5.53
C ALA A 54 -18.38 1.71 5.29
N GLU A 55 -17.80 1.74 4.09
CA GLU A 55 -16.72 2.68 3.76
C GLU A 55 -17.18 4.15 3.80
N GLU A 56 -18.36 4.48 3.27
CA GLU A 56 -18.91 5.83 3.37
C GLU A 56 -19.27 6.20 4.83
N GLN A 57 -19.72 5.21 5.62
CA GLN A 57 -19.97 5.40 7.04
C GLN A 57 -18.67 5.72 7.79
N ARG A 58 -17.58 4.99 7.54
CA ARG A 58 -16.27 5.29 8.15
C ARG A 58 -15.80 6.70 7.82
N ARG A 59 -15.88 7.11 6.54
CA ARG A 59 -15.57 8.49 6.12
C ARG A 59 -16.44 9.52 6.84
N THR A 60 -17.73 9.24 7.00
CA THR A 60 -18.67 10.11 7.72
C THR A 60 -18.30 10.25 9.19
N LEU A 61 -17.97 9.15 9.88
CA LEU A 61 -17.57 9.15 11.28
C LEU A 61 -16.27 9.92 11.50
N ILE A 62 -15.27 9.74 10.62
CA ILE A 62 -14.02 10.52 10.63
C ILE A 62 -14.33 12.01 10.47
N LYS A 63 -15.16 12.40 9.50
CA LYS A 63 -15.55 13.81 9.29
C LYS A 63 -16.24 14.38 10.53
N GLN A 64 -17.17 13.64 11.13
CA GLN A 64 -17.91 14.08 12.31
C GLN A 64 -16.97 14.34 13.49
N TRP A 65 -16.06 13.41 13.79
CA TRP A 65 -15.13 13.58 14.90
C TRP A 65 -14.09 14.66 14.64
N ALA A 66 -13.54 14.73 13.43
CA ALA A 66 -12.56 15.74 13.04
C ALA A 66 -13.13 17.17 13.12
N THR A 67 -14.41 17.36 12.80
CA THR A 67 -15.07 18.68 12.80
C THR A 67 -15.80 19.03 14.10
N ALA A 68 -16.02 18.06 14.99
CA ALA A 68 -16.64 18.29 16.27
C ALA A 68 -15.85 19.28 17.14
N ASP A 69 -16.56 20.02 18.00
CA ASP A 69 -15.92 20.81 19.04
C ASP A 69 -15.34 19.92 20.14
N GLN A 70 -14.44 20.50 20.95
CA GLN A 70 -13.80 19.75 22.03
C GLN A 70 -14.82 19.28 23.08
N ALA A 71 -15.86 20.06 23.35
CA ALA A 71 -16.89 19.71 24.33
C ALA A 71 -17.68 18.44 23.92
N PHE A 72 -17.89 18.23 22.62
CA PHE A 72 -18.47 17.01 22.09
C PHE A 72 -17.56 15.80 22.37
N ARG A 73 -16.26 15.90 22.08
CA ARG A 73 -15.31 14.80 22.25
C ARG A 73 -15.07 14.50 23.74
N ASP A 74 -14.99 15.52 24.58
CA ASP A 74 -14.85 15.40 26.03
C ASP A 74 -16.04 14.64 26.65
N ARG A 75 -17.26 14.77 26.10
CA ARG A 75 -18.41 13.98 26.55
C ARG A 75 -18.20 12.50 26.34
N TYR A 76 -17.63 12.08 25.21
CA TYR A 76 -17.27 10.67 24.99
C TYR A 76 -16.12 10.26 25.93
N GLY A 77 -15.10 11.11 26.09
CA GLY A 77 -14.00 10.87 27.04
C GLY A 77 -14.44 10.72 28.50
N SER A 78 -15.53 11.37 28.91
CA SER A 78 -16.08 11.26 30.27
C SER A 78 -16.98 10.03 30.48
N ARG A 79 -17.51 9.45 29.40
CA ARG A 79 -18.46 8.33 29.43
C ARG A 79 -17.83 6.98 29.10
N VAL A 80 -16.66 6.99 28.46
CA VAL A 80 -16.00 5.78 28.01
C VAL A 80 -15.63 4.87 29.20
N PRO A 81 -16.05 3.59 29.19
CA PRO A 81 -15.71 2.64 30.25
C PRO A 81 -14.20 2.46 30.41
N ASP A 82 -13.74 2.09 31.61
CA ASP A 82 -12.32 1.82 31.89
C ASP A 82 -11.81 0.57 31.15
N ASP A 83 -12.70 -0.35 30.84
CA ASP A 83 -12.48 -1.56 30.05
C ASP A 83 -12.88 -1.39 28.58
N GLU A 84 -12.79 -0.16 28.04
CA GLU A 84 -13.07 0.10 26.62
C GLU A 84 -12.17 -0.75 25.73
N ARG A 85 -12.82 -1.50 24.84
CA ARG A 85 -12.19 -2.51 24.01
C ARG A 85 -11.34 -1.89 22.90
N GLU A 86 -10.18 -2.49 22.66
CA GLU A 86 -9.32 -2.20 21.51
C GLU A 86 -9.95 -2.68 20.20
N PHE A 87 -9.42 -2.24 19.05
CA PHE A 87 -9.95 -2.66 17.75
C PHE A 87 -9.58 -4.11 17.44
N GLU A 88 -8.50 -4.60 18.04
CA GLU A 88 -7.98 -5.95 17.93
C GLU A 88 -8.77 -6.96 18.76
N ASP A 89 -9.77 -6.54 19.55
CA ASP A 89 -10.61 -7.46 20.30
C ASP A 89 -11.36 -8.40 19.34
N PRO A 90 -11.10 -9.73 19.37
CA PRO A 90 -11.73 -10.68 18.45
C PRO A 90 -13.25 -10.77 18.59
N ASN A 91 -13.81 -10.23 19.69
CA ASN A 91 -15.25 -10.14 19.91
C ASN A 91 -15.88 -8.88 19.30
N ASP A 92 -15.09 -8.03 18.64
CA ASP A 92 -15.51 -6.78 18.02
C ASP A 92 -15.40 -6.75 16.49
N VAL A 93 -16.01 -7.77 15.87
CA VAL A 93 -16.04 -7.96 14.41
C VAL A 93 -16.83 -6.86 13.66
N ARG A 94 -17.41 -5.88 14.36
CA ARG A 94 -18.29 -4.85 13.77
C ARG A 94 -17.51 -3.68 13.20
N LEU A 95 -16.48 -3.23 13.92
CA LEU A 95 -15.64 -2.09 13.54
C LEU A 95 -14.40 -2.53 12.77
N THR A 96 -14.02 -3.79 12.96
CA THR A 96 -12.86 -4.42 12.36
C THR A 96 -13.37 -5.35 11.26
N PRO A 97 -13.16 -5.03 9.97
CA PRO A 97 -13.42 -6.03 8.95
C PRO A 97 -12.56 -7.27 9.27
N LEU A 98 -13.04 -8.48 8.95
CA LEU A 98 -12.34 -9.78 9.16
C LEU A 98 -11.02 -9.92 8.35
N LEU A 99 -10.38 -8.80 8.03
CA LEU A 99 -9.36 -8.57 7.04
C LEU A 99 -8.01 -8.27 7.67
N PHE A 100 -7.67 -8.91 8.79
CA PHE A 100 -6.27 -8.98 9.27
C PHE A 100 -5.28 -9.51 8.21
N TRP A 101 -5.77 -9.92 7.04
CA TRP A 101 -5.05 -10.58 5.95
C TRP A 101 -5.24 -9.90 4.58
N THR A 102 -5.87 -8.72 4.48
CA THR A 102 -6.12 -8.08 3.16
C THR A 102 -5.83 -6.58 3.11
N LEU A 103 -4.87 -6.09 3.89
CA LEU A 103 -4.24 -4.83 3.49
C LEU A 103 -3.51 -5.10 2.17
N ASP A 104 -3.64 -4.19 1.21
CA ASP A 104 -2.95 -4.36 -0.06
C ASP A 104 -1.44 -4.36 0.18
N ASP A 105 -0.76 -5.41 -0.30
CA ASP A 105 0.69 -5.55 -0.09
C ASP A 105 1.48 -4.64 -1.03
N VAL A 106 0.87 -4.32 -2.18
CA VAL A 106 1.49 -3.53 -3.23
C VAL A 106 0.65 -2.29 -3.52
N HIS A 107 1.31 -1.14 -3.45
CA HIS A 107 0.72 0.14 -3.73
C HIS A 107 1.37 0.78 -4.95
N ILE A 108 0.56 1.14 -5.95
CA ILE A 108 0.98 1.82 -7.17
C ILE A 108 0.60 3.30 -7.04
N CYS A 109 1.59 4.18 -7.05
CA CYS A 109 1.41 5.61 -6.77
C CYS A 109 1.95 6.44 -7.94
N LEU A 110 1.07 6.78 -8.89
CA LEU A 110 1.47 7.44 -10.14
C LEU A 110 0.98 8.87 -10.20
N THR A 111 1.82 9.77 -10.72
CA THR A 111 1.41 11.15 -11.00
C THR A 111 0.56 11.25 -12.26
N LYS A 112 0.75 10.36 -13.23
CA LYS A 112 0.04 10.37 -14.51
C LYS A 112 -0.31 8.96 -14.98
N TRP A 113 -1.42 8.87 -15.71
CA TRP A 113 -1.86 7.66 -16.38
C TRP A 113 -1.79 7.83 -17.90
N THR A 114 -0.63 7.55 -18.47
CA THR A 114 -0.38 7.62 -19.93
C THR A 114 -0.16 6.22 -20.51
N PRO A 115 -0.17 6.07 -21.85
CA PRO A 115 0.18 4.79 -22.47
C PRO A 115 1.61 4.32 -22.12
N GLU A 116 2.54 5.25 -21.89
CA GLU A 116 3.91 4.94 -21.49
C GLU A 116 3.96 4.42 -20.05
N THR A 117 3.31 5.09 -19.10
CA THR A 117 3.28 4.63 -17.69
C THR A 117 2.57 3.28 -17.58
N GLN A 118 1.54 3.03 -18.39
CA GLN A 118 0.88 1.72 -18.47
C GLN A 118 1.83 0.62 -18.97
N ALA A 119 2.61 0.88 -20.02
CA ALA A 119 3.58 -0.09 -20.54
C ALA A 119 4.71 -0.39 -19.55
N LEU A 120 5.20 0.62 -18.84
CA LEU A 120 6.20 0.45 -17.77
C LEU A 120 5.62 -0.30 -16.56
N LEU A 121 4.38 0.04 -16.16
CA LEU A 121 3.70 -0.65 -15.07
C LEU A 121 3.46 -2.13 -15.41
N ALA A 122 3.12 -2.46 -16.66
CA ALA A 122 2.96 -3.85 -17.09
C ALA A 122 4.20 -4.70 -16.72
N LYS A 123 5.40 -4.17 -16.93
CA LYS A 123 6.66 -4.85 -16.57
C LYS A 123 6.76 -5.10 -15.07
N CYS A 124 6.48 -4.07 -14.26
CA CYS A 124 6.51 -4.19 -12.80
C CYS A 124 5.44 -5.16 -12.27
N LEU A 125 4.27 -5.23 -12.91
CA LEU A 125 3.23 -6.19 -12.54
C LEU A 125 3.64 -7.62 -12.88
N ILE A 126 4.29 -7.83 -14.02
CA ILE A 126 4.78 -9.13 -14.45
C ILE A 126 5.79 -9.70 -13.45
N THR A 127 6.66 -8.87 -12.87
CA THR A 127 7.60 -9.34 -11.83
C THR A 127 6.88 -9.78 -10.54
N LEU A 128 5.65 -9.34 -10.27
CA LEU A 128 4.87 -9.70 -9.09
C LEU A 128 4.15 -11.05 -9.18
N PHE A 129 4.17 -11.71 -10.35
CA PHE A 129 3.54 -13.02 -10.54
C PHE A 129 4.55 -14.16 -10.42
N GLY A 130 4.09 -15.36 -10.05
CA GLY A 130 4.95 -16.45 -9.58
C GLY A 130 6.03 -16.91 -10.59
N TRP A 131 7.29 -16.53 -10.32
CA TRP A 131 8.47 -17.05 -11.02
C TRP A 131 9.16 -18.20 -10.25
N MET A 132 8.77 -18.47 -9.01
CA MET A 132 9.28 -19.63 -8.25
C MET A 132 8.36 -20.82 -8.53
N GLY A 133 8.89 -21.93 -9.06
CA GLY A 133 8.14 -23.03 -9.69
C GLY A 133 6.99 -23.66 -8.89
N ASP A 134 6.95 -23.49 -7.57
CA ASP A 134 5.98 -24.05 -6.63
C ASP A 134 5.26 -23.01 -5.74
N GLN A 135 5.58 -21.72 -5.85
CA GLN A 135 5.00 -20.68 -5.01
C GLN A 135 3.74 -20.08 -5.67
N GLU A 136 2.70 -19.90 -4.86
CA GLU A 136 1.55 -19.06 -5.21
C GLU A 136 2.04 -17.61 -5.48
N TYR A 137 1.31 -16.86 -6.31
CA TYR A 137 1.63 -15.46 -6.66
C TYR A 137 2.03 -14.62 -5.42
N MET A 138 2.93 -13.64 -5.60
CA MET A 138 3.40 -12.83 -4.47
C MET A 138 2.29 -11.96 -3.86
N THR A 139 1.32 -11.52 -4.66
CA THR A 139 0.21 -10.70 -4.18
C THR A 139 -1.11 -11.03 -4.87
N SER A 140 -2.22 -10.96 -4.12
CA SER A 140 -3.59 -11.09 -4.66
C SER A 140 -4.32 -9.77 -4.84
N THR A 141 -3.95 -8.73 -4.10
CA THR A 141 -4.68 -7.46 -4.05
C THR A 141 -3.71 -6.30 -4.08
N MET A 142 -3.93 -5.40 -5.04
CA MET A 142 -3.09 -4.24 -5.28
C MET A 142 -3.94 -2.98 -5.31
N SER A 143 -3.39 -1.93 -4.73
CA SER A 143 -3.98 -0.61 -4.67
C SER A 143 -3.29 0.33 -5.63
N MET A 144 -4.03 1.01 -6.51
CA MET A 144 -3.47 2.06 -7.37
C MET A 144 -4.07 3.41 -7.05
N TYR A 145 -3.23 4.41 -6.80
CA TYR A 145 -3.62 5.78 -6.53
C TYR A 145 -3.15 6.68 -7.69
N TYR A 146 -4.09 7.25 -8.45
CA TYR A 146 -3.80 8.27 -9.47
C TYR A 146 -4.98 9.24 -9.72
N PRO A 147 -4.72 10.44 -10.27
CA PRO A 147 -3.44 11.13 -10.15
C PRO A 147 -3.15 11.38 -8.66
N LEU A 148 -1.90 11.18 -8.24
CA LEU A 148 -1.48 11.60 -6.91
C LEU A 148 -1.28 13.13 -6.90
N GLU A 149 -2.37 13.90 -7.00
CA GLU A 149 -2.35 15.35 -7.29
C GLU A 149 -1.58 16.21 -6.27
N ASP A 150 -1.31 15.70 -5.06
CA ASP A 150 -0.50 16.38 -4.04
C ASP A 150 0.95 15.87 -3.96
N ASN A 151 1.44 15.10 -4.94
CA ASN A 151 2.84 14.65 -4.98
C ASN A 151 3.82 15.78 -5.37
N GLN A 152 3.54 17.02 -4.95
CA GLN A 152 4.55 18.09 -4.89
C GLN A 152 5.50 17.89 -3.68
N GLY A 153 5.18 16.97 -2.78
CA GLY A 153 6.03 16.54 -1.66
C GLY A 153 6.70 15.18 -1.90
N ASN A 154 7.48 14.72 -0.93
CA ASN A 154 8.07 13.39 -0.93
C ASN A 154 6.98 12.32 -0.72
N ILE A 155 6.91 11.30 -1.58
CA ILE A 155 5.94 10.20 -1.47
C ILE A 155 5.93 9.57 -0.08
N LEU A 156 7.08 9.51 0.59
CA LEU A 156 7.22 8.97 1.95
C LEU A 156 6.36 9.70 2.99
N ASP A 157 6.17 11.01 2.82
CA ASP A 157 5.45 11.85 3.79
C ASP A 157 3.94 11.83 3.57
N ILE A 158 3.50 11.66 2.32
CA ILE A 158 2.10 11.75 1.94
C ILE A 158 1.42 10.40 1.81
N PHE A 159 2.19 9.34 1.55
CA PHE A 159 1.67 8.02 1.22
C PHE A 159 0.79 7.48 2.34
N LYS A 160 1.31 7.39 3.57
CA LYS A 160 0.57 6.83 4.71
C LYS A 160 -0.77 7.54 4.92
N PHE A 161 -0.75 8.87 4.97
CA PHE A 161 -1.95 9.68 5.15
C PHE A 161 -2.99 9.42 4.05
N ARG A 162 -2.56 9.29 2.79
CA ARG A 162 -3.44 9.04 1.65
C ARG A 162 -3.96 7.60 1.62
N GLN A 163 -3.10 6.61 1.82
CA GLN A 163 -3.44 5.19 1.84
C GLN A 163 -4.51 4.92 2.92
N SER A 164 -4.29 5.39 4.15
CA SER A 164 -5.21 5.20 5.26
C SER A 164 -6.55 5.94 5.10
N LEU A 165 -6.62 7.00 4.29
CA LEU A 165 -7.85 7.77 4.07
C LEU A 165 -8.57 7.44 2.76
N ALA A 166 -7.91 6.78 1.81
CA ALA A 166 -8.54 6.29 0.60
C ALA A 166 -9.58 5.21 0.95
N ARG A 167 -9.19 4.25 1.79
CA ARG A 167 -10.05 3.20 2.31
C ARG A 167 -9.86 3.11 3.82
N PRO A 168 -10.59 3.91 4.62
CA PRO A 168 -10.38 3.94 6.06
C PRO A 168 -10.64 2.56 6.65
N ASP A 169 -9.62 2.01 7.29
CA ASP A 169 -9.69 0.86 8.17
C ASP A 169 -9.36 1.35 9.58
N PHE A 170 -10.22 1.08 10.56
CA PHE A 170 -10.00 1.57 11.91
C PHE A 170 -8.87 0.86 12.66
N LEU A 171 -8.35 -0.27 12.14
CA LEU A 171 -7.07 -0.83 12.56
C LEU A 171 -5.89 0.03 12.09
N ASP A 172 -5.99 0.64 10.91
CA ASP A 172 -4.93 1.48 10.37
C ASP A 172 -5.04 2.92 10.88
N VAL A 173 -6.24 3.51 10.82
CA VAL A 173 -6.50 4.92 11.18
C VAL A 173 -7.42 5.06 12.39
N CYS A 174 -6.94 5.74 13.41
CA CYS A 174 -7.72 6.13 14.57
C CYS A 174 -7.59 7.63 14.87
N MET A 175 -8.35 8.15 15.83
CA MET A 175 -8.36 9.58 16.14
C MET A 175 -8.13 9.85 17.63
N THR A 176 -7.39 10.91 17.94
CA THR A 176 -7.23 11.41 19.31
C THR A 176 -8.51 12.07 19.81
N VAL A 177 -8.57 12.32 21.12
CA VAL A 177 -9.61 13.16 21.72
C VAL A 177 -9.62 14.61 21.19
N GLU A 178 -8.54 15.05 20.53
CA GLU A 178 -8.43 16.38 19.89
C GLU A 178 -8.89 16.36 18.43
N GLY A 179 -9.32 15.21 17.92
CA GLY A 179 -9.83 15.05 16.56
C GLY A 179 -8.75 15.05 15.47
N THR A 180 -7.53 14.66 15.82
CA THR A 180 -6.43 14.45 14.86
C THR A 180 -6.19 12.96 14.62
N LEU A 181 -5.75 12.60 13.41
CA LEU A 181 -5.50 11.21 13.04
C LEU A 181 -4.21 10.65 13.66
N LEU A 182 -4.27 9.38 14.05
CA LEU A 182 -3.16 8.51 14.38
C LEU A 182 -3.18 7.32 13.43
N PHE A 183 -1.99 6.76 13.16
CA PHE A 183 -1.80 5.60 12.31
C PHE A 183 -1.18 4.45 13.11
N SER A 184 -1.75 3.25 13.05
CA SER A 184 -1.26 2.10 13.82
C SER A 184 -0.61 1.03 12.96
N ASP A 185 -0.88 0.98 11.66
CA ASP A 185 -0.24 0.01 10.77
C ASP A 185 1.21 0.42 10.47
N CYS A 186 2.12 -0.37 11.03
CA CYS A 186 3.56 -0.27 10.91
C CYS A 186 4.17 -1.33 9.98
N PHE A 187 3.35 -2.13 9.28
CA PHE A 187 3.88 -3.19 8.41
C PHE A 187 4.60 -2.59 7.20
N PRO A 188 5.71 -3.20 6.74
CA PRO A 188 6.37 -2.79 5.52
C PRO A 188 5.44 -2.78 4.31
N LYS A 189 5.60 -1.78 3.44
CA LYS A 189 4.82 -1.61 2.21
C LYS A 189 5.74 -1.59 0.99
N LEU A 190 5.32 -2.26 -0.08
CA LEU A 190 5.92 -2.12 -1.40
C LEU A 190 5.21 -1.02 -2.21
N ILE A 191 5.98 -0.03 -2.67
CA ILE A 191 5.49 1.08 -3.48
C ILE A 191 6.12 1.05 -4.88
N ILE A 192 5.26 1.06 -5.90
CA ILE A 192 5.60 1.25 -7.31
C ILE A 192 5.18 2.67 -7.69
N ASP A 193 6.14 3.59 -7.77
CA ASP A 193 5.89 4.98 -8.16
C ASP A 193 6.53 5.33 -9.51
N ASP A 194 6.43 6.59 -9.92
CA ASP A 194 7.03 7.05 -11.18
C ASP A 194 8.54 6.79 -11.24
N HIS A 195 9.26 6.85 -10.11
CA HIS A 195 10.68 6.53 -10.06
C HIS A 195 10.92 5.03 -10.29
N THR A 196 10.09 4.17 -9.68
CA THR A 196 10.12 2.72 -9.93
C THR A 196 9.90 2.41 -11.41
N LEU A 197 8.93 3.05 -12.06
CA LEU A 197 8.63 2.82 -13.48
C LEU A 197 9.83 3.12 -14.39
N GLU A 198 10.67 4.09 -14.02
CA GLU A 198 11.80 4.57 -14.82
C GLU A 198 13.11 3.81 -14.55
N THR A 199 13.31 3.36 -13.31
CA THR A 199 14.58 2.82 -12.83
C THR A 199 14.52 1.33 -12.48
N GLY A 200 13.32 0.78 -12.37
CA GLY A 200 13.07 -0.55 -11.85
C GLY A 200 13.34 -0.72 -10.36
N LEU A 201 13.57 0.38 -9.63
CA LEU A 201 13.82 0.39 -8.19
C LEU A 201 12.52 0.64 -7.42
N CYS A 202 11.91 -0.44 -6.94
CA CYS A 202 10.73 -0.34 -6.08
C CYS A 202 11.08 0.20 -4.71
N LEU A 203 10.15 0.93 -4.11
CA LEU A 203 10.33 1.52 -2.80
C LEU A 203 9.70 0.63 -1.74
N TRP A 204 10.52 0.09 -0.87
CA TRP A 204 10.11 -0.49 0.40
C TRP A 204 10.09 0.60 1.46
N ILE A 205 9.01 0.67 2.24
CA ILE A 205 8.93 1.58 3.38
C ILE A 205 8.35 0.86 4.59
N GLN A 206 8.98 1.06 5.74
CA GLN A 206 8.45 0.69 7.04
C GLN A 206 8.13 1.96 7.83
N TYR A 207 6.96 1.98 8.45
CA TYR A 207 6.49 3.09 9.28
C TYR A 207 6.50 2.69 10.75
N GLN A 208 6.86 3.62 11.63
CA GLN A 208 6.55 3.56 13.04
C GLN A 208 5.10 3.99 13.29
N ASN A 209 4.64 3.80 14.54
CA ASN A 209 3.39 4.37 15.03
C ASN A 209 3.24 5.85 14.66
N ASN A 210 2.01 6.23 14.39
CA ASN A 210 1.61 7.54 13.87
C ASN A 210 2.24 7.89 12.49
N GLY A 211 2.62 6.88 11.69
CA GLY A 211 3.00 7.05 10.28
C GLY A 211 4.33 7.77 10.07
N ARG A 212 5.22 7.76 11.07
CA ARG A 212 6.57 8.29 10.93
C ARG A 212 7.40 7.24 10.18
N ARG A 213 8.18 7.66 9.19
CA ARG A 213 9.09 6.73 8.50
C ARG A 213 10.10 6.16 9.49
N GLU A 214 10.20 4.84 9.51
CA GLU A 214 11.27 4.10 10.18
C GLU A 214 12.45 3.89 9.23
N ARG A 215 12.17 3.25 8.09
CA ARG A 215 13.16 2.89 7.08
C ARG A 215 12.56 3.00 5.68
N ALA A 216 13.39 3.33 4.69
CA ALA A 216 13.01 3.28 3.29
C ALA A 216 14.19 2.77 2.43
N TRP A 217 13.89 1.89 1.48
CA TRP A 217 14.89 1.25 0.61
C TRP A 217 14.38 1.14 -0.83
N ARG A 218 15.26 1.35 -1.80
CA ARG A 218 14.98 1.22 -3.23
C ARG A 218 15.67 -0.04 -3.79
N ALA A 219 14.91 -1.12 -3.93
CA ALA A 219 15.39 -2.42 -4.42
C ALA A 219 15.01 -2.68 -5.88
N GLN A 220 15.87 -3.37 -6.62
CA GLN A 220 15.63 -3.75 -8.00
C GLN A 220 14.53 -4.83 -8.10
N MET A 221 13.45 -4.55 -8.83
CA MET A 221 12.33 -5.50 -9.02
C MET A 221 12.65 -6.64 -10.01
N PHE A 222 13.68 -6.44 -10.84
CA PHE A 222 13.97 -7.31 -11.99
C PHE A 222 15.10 -8.32 -11.73
N MET A 223 15.59 -8.40 -10.49
CA MET A 223 16.58 -9.39 -10.04
C MET A 223 15.92 -10.72 -9.65
N ASP A 224 16.71 -11.79 -9.62
CA ASP A 224 16.23 -13.15 -9.33
C ASP A 224 15.79 -13.31 -7.89
N GLU A 225 16.40 -12.55 -6.99
CA GLU A 225 16.17 -12.56 -5.55
C GLU A 225 14.93 -11.76 -5.14
N PHE A 226 14.36 -10.94 -6.03
CA PHE A 226 13.21 -10.09 -5.70
C PHE A 226 12.02 -10.88 -5.13
N PRO A 227 11.64 -12.06 -5.67
CA PRO A 227 10.58 -12.87 -5.07
C PRO A 227 10.90 -13.37 -3.66
N LEU A 228 12.16 -13.70 -3.38
CA LEU A 228 12.59 -14.11 -2.04
C LEU A 228 12.51 -12.92 -1.08
N PHE A 229 12.94 -11.75 -1.54
CA PHE A 229 12.87 -10.52 -0.76
C PHE A 229 11.42 -10.16 -0.41
N PHE A 230 10.54 -10.20 -1.40
CA PHE A 230 9.12 -9.95 -1.22
C PHE A 230 8.50 -10.91 -0.19
N LEU A 231 8.79 -12.21 -0.30
CA LEU A 231 8.24 -13.21 0.61
C LEU A 231 8.73 -13.02 2.05
N ALA A 232 10.00 -12.68 2.25
CA ALA A 232 10.54 -12.40 3.57
C ALA A 232 9.83 -11.19 4.22
N VAL A 233 9.75 -10.07 3.50
CA VAL A 233 9.15 -8.85 4.04
C VAL A 233 7.63 -8.98 4.24
N HIS A 234 6.90 -9.50 3.24
CA HIS A 234 5.44 -9.53 3.29
C HIS A 234 4.86 -10.81 3.90
N ALA A 235 5.25 -11.99 3.39
CA ALA A 235 4.61 -13.24 3.81
C ALA A 235 5.04 -13.66 5.23
N ASN A 236 6.31 -13.44 5.58
CA ASN A 236 6.81 -13.71 6.93
C ASN A 236 6.60 -12.54 7.90
N SER A 237 6.30 -11.34 7.37
CA SER A 237 6.24 -10.10 8.16
C SER A 237 7.57 -9.77 8.86
N ASP A 238 8.70 -10.14 8.24
CA ASP A 238 10.02 -9.86 8.78
C ASP A 238 10.30 -8.33 8.72
N PRO A 239 10.88 -7.72 9.76
CA PRO A 239 11.25 -6.30 9.74
C PRO A 239 12.18 -5.99 8.57
N LEU A 240 11.99 -4.83 7.93
CA LEU A 240 12.74 -4.48 6.71
C LEU A 240 14.26 -4.50 6.96
N ASP A 241 14.72 -4.03 8.12
CA ASP A 241 16.15 -4.03 8.47
C ASP A 241 16.71 -5.46 8.57
N GLU A 242 15.99 -6.41 9.17
CA GLU A 242 16.46 -7.81 9.28
C GLU A 242 16.60 -8.48 7.91
N VAL A 243 15.65 -8.21 7.01
CA VAL A 243 15.70 -8.76 5.66
C VAL A 243 16.84 -8.15 4.85
N LEU A 244 17.05 -6.84 4.96
CA LEU A 244 18.13 -6.15 4.27
C LEU A 244 19.51 -6.60 4.81
N GLU A 245 19.67 -6.81 6.12
CA GLU A 245 20.91 -7.33 6.73
C GLU A 245 21.27 -8.69 6.15
N TYR A 246 20.27 -9.57 6.00
CA TYR A 246 20.45 -10.90 5.43
C TYR A 246 20.85 -10.85 3.94
N MET A 247 20.32 -9.89 3.19
CA MET A 247 20.56 -9.78 1.74
C MET A 247 21.87 -9.05 1.39
N GLU A 248 22.24 -8.03 2.16
CA GLU A 248 23.37 -7.15 1.81
C GLU A 248 24.69 -7.44 2.53
N ASN A 249 24.72 -8.34 3.53
CA ASN A 249 25.96 -8.81 4.19
C ASN A 249 26.94 -7.64 4.50
N ASP A 250 26.58 -6.79 5.48
CA ASP A 250 27.42 -5.74 6.12
C ASP A 250 27.20 -4.25 5.72
N ARG A 251 26.08 -3.86 5.09
CA ARG A 251 25.86 -2.44 4.69
C ARG A 251 25.13 -1.52 5.68
N LEU A 252 24.42 -2.07 6.67
CA LEU A 252 23.35 -1.29 7.34
C LEU A 252 23.71 -0.75 8.73
N GLU A 253 24.77 -1.25 9.37
CA GLU A 253 25.04 -0.95 10.79
C GLU A 253 25.38 0.53 11.07
N ASP A 254 25.77 1.33 10.07
CA ASP A 254 26.24 2.72 10.23
C ASP A 254 25.47 3.78 9.40
N GLU A 255 24.38 3.41 8.72
CA GLU A 255 23.69 4.30 7.78
C GLU A 255 22.50 5.04 8.41
N ASP A 256 22.47 6.36 8.21
CA ASP A 256 21.39 7.23 8.69
C ASP A 256 20.04 6.74 8.14
N PRO A 257 19.07 6.37 9.00
CA PRO A 257 17.75 5.89 8.57
C PRO A 257 16.97 6.94 7.78
N GLU A 258 17.41 8.21 7.77
CA GLU A 258 16.81 9.23 6.93
C GLU A 258 17.22 9.14 5.45
N VAL A 259 18.34 8.49 5.13
CA VAL A 259 18.84 8.30 3.77
C VAL A 259 18.11 7.14 3.11
N ILE A 260 17.57 7.38 1.91
CA ILE A 260 17.02 6.32 1.08
C ILE A 260 18.19 5.69 0.35
N LEU A 261 18.39 4.40 0.58
CA LEU A 261 19.43 3.62 -0.07
C LEU A 261 18.87 3.04 -1.35
N GLU A 262 19.69 3.04 -2.40
CA GLU A 262 19.28 2.63 -3.73
C GLU A 262 20.26 1.61 -4.31
N GLU A 263 19.70 0.52 -4.83
CA GLU A 263 20.43 -0.43 -5.65
C GLU A 263 20.76 0.15 -7.03
N LYS A 264 21.41 -0.66 -7.88
CA LYS A 264 21.74 -0.25 -9.23
C LYS A 264 20.46 -0.21 -10.10
N PRO A 265 20.13 0.92 -10.73
CA PRO A 265 18.95 1.01 -11.58
C PRO A 265 19.11 0.21 -12.88
N VAL A 266 17.98 -0.20 -13.44
CA VAL A 266 17.85 -0.78 -14.78
C VAL A 266 17.10 0.18 -15.69
N ASP A 267 17.42 0.16 -16.98
CA ASP A 267 16.66 0.93 -17.98
C ASP A 267 15.39 0.16 -18.36
N THR A 268 14.28 0.48 -17.69
CA THR A 268 12.99 -0.18 -17.88
C THR A 268 12.39 0.05 -19.26
N ARG A 269 12.96 0.95 -20.09
CA ARG A 269 12.53 1.13 -21.48
C ARG A 269 13.02 0.04 -22.41
N ARG A 270 14.02 -0.75 -22.00
CA ARG A 270 14.47 -1.93 -22.75
C ARG A 270 13.46 -3.08 -22.64
N PRO A 271 13.38 -3.99 -23.63
CA PRO A 271 12.48 -5.14 -23.56
C PRO A 271 12.61 -5.90 -22.23
N PHE A 272 11.48 -6.36 -21.68
CA PHE A 272 11.41 -7.01 -20.36
C PHE A 272 12.44 -8.14 -20.21
N VAL A 273 12.57 -8.97 -21.23
CA VAL A 273 13.49 -10.12 -21.26
C VAL A 273 14.98 -9.77 -21.25
N GLU A 274 15.31 -8.50 -21.52
CA GLU A 274 16.69 -7.99 -21.48
C GLU A 274 17.08 -7.42 -20.11
N ILE A 275 16.09 -7.09 -19.27
CA ILE A 275 16.29 -6.48 -17.95
C ILE A 275 15.94 -7.42 -16.81
N PHE A 276 15.11 -8.43 -17.06
CA PHE A 276 14.75 -9.45 -16.09
C PHE A 276 15.83 -10.54 -16.08
N GLU A 277 16.53 -10.66 -14.95
CA GLU A 277 17.70 -11.54 -14.81
C GLU A 277 17.31 -13.02 -14.65
N ASN A 278 16.02 -13.31 -14.50
CA ASN A 278 15.50 -14.63 -14.13
C ASN A 278 15.61 -15.66 -15.24
N ASP A 279 16.02 -16.87 -14.88
CA ASP A 279 16.15 -18.02 -15.77
C ASP A 279 14.81 -18.43 -16.41
N ARG A 280 13.69 -18.01 -15.82
CA ARG A 280 12.33 -18.21 -16.36
C ARG A 280 11.82 -17.07 -17.22
N ARG A 281 12.67 -16.16 -17.72
CA ARG A 281 12.27 -15.12 -18.70
C ARG A 281 11.52 -15.66 -19.93
N ASP A 282 11.69 -16.94 -20.26
CA ASP A 282 10.97 -17.61 -21.35
C ASP A 282 9.50 -17.92 -21.01
N ASP A 283 9.12 -17.86 -19.73
CA ASP A 283 7.74 -17.96 -19.27
C ASP A 283 6.97 -16.63 -19.37
N VAL A 284 7.61 -15.53 -19.83
CA VAL A 284 6.92 -14.25 -20.03
C VAL A 284 5.70 -14.39 -20.92
N ASP A 285 5.77 -15.20 -21.97
CA ASP A 285 4.63 -15.40 -22.88
C ASP A 285 3.49 -16.21 -22.24
N ARG A 286 3.77 -16.95 -21.15
CA ARG A 286 2.75 -17.64 -20.34
C ARG A 286 1.99 -16.63 -19.46
N TYR A 287 2.68 -15.68 -18.84
CA TYR A 287 2.09 -14.73 -17.90
C TYR A 287 1.62 -13.43 -18.55
N ALA A 288 2.17 -13.05 -19.69
CA ALA A 288 1.79 -11.85 -20.41
C ALA A 288 1.75 -12.12 -21.92
N PRO A 289 0.79 -12.94 -22.42
CA PRO A 289 0.76 -13.32 -23.82
C PRO A 289 0.72 -12.10 -24.75
N GLY A 290 1.62 -12.05 -25.73
CA GLY A 290 1.68 -10.97 -26.72
C GLY A 290 2.49 -9.74 -26.30
N ILE A 291 3.10 -9.74 -25.10
CA ILE A 291 3.83 -8.56 -24.62
C ILE A 291 5.13 -8.36 -25.39
N ARG A 292 5.85 -9.43 -25.75
CA ARG A 292 7.11 -9.36 -26.50
C ARG A 292 6.91 -8.77 -27.88
N GLU A 293 5.83 -9.12 -28.57
CA GLU A 293 5.46 -8.53 -29.86
C GLU A 293 5.12 -7.05 -29.72
N ALA A 294 4.41 -6.68 -28.65
CA ALA A 294 4.10 -5.28 -28.36
C ALA A 294 5.37 -4.46 -28.07
N GLU A 295 6.31 -5.00 -27.28
CA GLU A 295 7.62 -4.38 -27.03
C GLU A 295 8.44 -4.26 -28.31
N ALA A 296 8.45 -5.28 -29.17
CA ALA A 296 9.17 -5.23 -30.44
C ALA A 296 8.63 -4.11 -31.35
N VAL A 297 7.31 -3.89 -31.37
CA VAL A 297 6.67 -2.79 -32.12
C VAL A 297 6.95 -1.43 -31.46
N GLY A 298 6.93 -1.36 -30.13
CA GLY A 298 7.13 -0.12 -29.38
C GLY A 298 8.57 0.15 -28.92
N ASN A 299 9.55 -0.50 -29.56
CA ASN A 299 10.99 -0.33 -29.28
C ASN A 299 11.35 -0.49 -27.79
N GLY A 300 10.89 -1.59 -27.20
CA GLY A 300 11.09 -1.95 -25.80
C GLY A 300 9.92 -1.58 -24.89
N LEU A 301 8.94 -0.79 -25.33
CA LEU A 301 7.73 -0.48 -24.56
C LEU A 301 6.49 -1.13 -25.19
N ALA A 302 5.73 -1.88 -24.41
CA ALA A 302 4.47 -2.50 -24.85
C ALA A 302 3.30 -1.47 -24.88
N ILE A 303 3.43 -0.40 -25.66
CA ILE A 303 2.41 0.66 -25.73
C ILE A 303 1.07 0.11 -26.24
N GLY A 304 0.00 0.36 -25.49
CA GLY A 304 -1.34 -0.14 -25.81
C GLY A 304 -1.58 -1.60 -25.42
N TYR A 305 -0.63 -2.23 -24.71
CA TYR A 305 -0.86 -3.52 -24.07
C TYR A 305 -1.84 -3.35 -22.90
N GLU A 306 -2.93 -4.10 -22.95
CA GLU A 306 -3.97 -4.10 -21.91
C GLU A 306 -3.47 -4.86 -20.68
N LEU A 307 -3.46 -4.21 -19.52
CA LEU A 307 -2.96 -4.81 -18.27
C LEU A 307 -3.79 -6.04 -17.85
N GLU A 308 -5.08 -6.08 -18.21
CA GLU A 308 -5.98 -7.22 -18.00
C GLU A 308 -5.56 -8.47 -18.77
N ARG A 309 -4.64 -8.37 -19.74
CA ARG A 309 -4.07 -9.54 -20.44
C ARG A 309 -2.97 -10.23 -19.65
N ILE A 310 -2.47 -9.61 -18.58
CA ILE A 310 -1.54 -10.26 -17.67
C ILE A 310 -2.31 -11.35 -16.93
N LEU A 311 -1.82 -12.58 -17.03
CA LEU A 311 -2.38 -13.77 -16.42
C LEU A 311 -1.71 -13.99 -15.07
N ALA A 312 -2.50 -13.94 -14.00
CA ALA A 312 -2.07 -14.46 -12.70
C ALA A 312 -1.92 -16.00 -12.79
N ASP A 313 -1.07 -16.60 -11.97
CA ASP A 313 -0.65 -18.02 -12.12
C ASP A 313 -1.79 -19.07 -12.06
N SER A 314 -3.00 -18.69 -11.60
CA SER A 314 -4.23 -19.48 -11.79
C SER A 314 -4.71 -19.60 -13.24
N GLY A 315 -4.03 -18.92 -14.19
CA GLY A 315 -4.41 -18.75 -15.58
C GLY A 315 -5.50 -17.68 -15.80
N GLY A 316 -5.95 -17.03 -14.72
CA GLY A 316 -6.97 -15.97 -14.78
C GLY A 316 -6.36 -14.60 -15.10
N PRO A 317 -7.07 -13.75 -15.85
CA PRO A 317 -6.62 -12.39 -16.12
C PRO A 317 -6.60 -11.52 -14.85
N LEU A 318 -5.68 -10.57 -14.78
CA LEU A 318 -5.69 -9.48 -13.81
C LEU A 318 -7.03 -8.74 -13.91
N LYS A 319 -7.73 -8.63 -12.78
CA LYS A 319 -8.97 -7.86 -12.71
C LYS A 319 -8.67 -6.44 -12.29
N ILE A 320 -9.10 -5.46 -13.08
CA ILE A 320 -8.98 -4.05 -12.74
C ILE A 320 -10.35 -3.53 -12.31
N ASN A 321 -10.44 -3.06 -11.08
CA ASN A 321 -11.66 -2.49 -10.51
C ASN A 321 -11.51 -0.97 -10.37
N GLU A 322 -12.62 -0.24 -10.47
CA GLU A 322 -12.69 1.13 -9.95
C GLU A 322 -13.20 1.06 -8.51
N GLY A 323 -12.52 1.73 -7.60
CA GLY A 323 -12.84 1.75 -6.17
C GLY A 323 -13.64 2.97 -5.73
#